data_AF-A0A0B7HCT2-F1
#
_entry.id   AF-A0A0B7HCT2-F1
#
_cell.length_a   1.000
_cell.length_b   1.000
_cell.length_c   1.000
_cell.angle_alpha   90.00
_cell.angle_beta   90.00
_cell.angle_gamma   90.00
#
_symmetry.space_group_name_H-M   'P 1'
#
loop_
_entity.id
_entity.type
_entity.pdbx_description
1 polymer ?
#
loop_
_entity_poly.entity_id
_entity_poly.type
_entity_poly.pdbx_seq_one_letter_code
_entity_poly.pdbx_strand_id
1 'polypeptide(L)'
;MKKLSLIVTFVALIACKQSYERKQAMSNRSENETQSVENDSLALLNLTRNAYKWLEKEYSYEDFVPVANPNDTLYNGIDFAIHDAQIRKLEKSGFFGRDFINLYDEIGHNIDFALREHHVKWAVGDISPFDKETNDWCLCRDIPSYDYYERMTIENIKIEEDTASFQWRWAERFWNTSVYKVRAKKEDGQWKIAWLEGFDETNQWVRTLVLNSENDDL
;
A
#
# COMPACT_ATOMS: atom_id res chain seq x y z
N MET A 1 -70.10 54.78 8.03
CA MET A 1 -69.55 54.11 6.82
C MET A 1 -68.25 53.42 7.19
N LYS A 2 -68.11 52.20 6.66
CA LYS A 2 -66.89 51.40 6.39
C LYS A 2 -66.01 50.95 7.57
N LYS A 3 -65.96 49.62 7.64
CA LYS A 3 -65.24 48.73 8.54
C LYS A 3 -63.73 48.78 8.29
N LEU A 4 -62.97 48.81 9.39
CA LEU A 4 -61.54 48.50 9.45
C LEU A 4 -61.39 46.97 9.30
N SER A 5 -60.55 46.49 8.39
CA SER A 5 -60.16 45.08 8.31
C SER A 5 -58.67 44.95 8.60
N LEU A 6 -58.38 44.25 9.69
CA LEU A 6 -57.06 43.88 10.18
C LEU A 6 -56.62 42.60 9.46
N ILE A 7 -55.48 42.61 8.76
CA ILE A 7 -54.78 41.39 8.32
C ILE A 7 -53.31 41.56 8.72
N VAL A 8 -52.90 40.86 9.77
CA VAL A 8 -51.50 40.74 10.15
C VAL A 8 -51.21 39.27 10.49
N THR A 9 -50.05 38.82 9.99
CA THR A 9 -49.22 37.66 10.40
C THR A 9 -49.69 36.24 10.10
N PHE A 10 -49.09 35.65 9.04
CA PHE A 10 -48.94 34.18 8.89
C PHE A 10 -47.66 33.80 8.12
N VAL A 11 -46.49 34.38 8.45
CA VAL A 11 -45.21 34.09 7.75
C VAL A 11 -44.10 33.52 8.67
N ALA A 12 -44.27 33.50 9.99
CA ALA A 12 -43.20 33.13 10.92
C ALA A 12 -42.98 31.60 11.15
N LEU A 13 -43.86 30.72 10.67
CA LEU A 13 -43.82 29.29 11.02
C LEU A 13 -43.05 28.39 10.04
N ILE A 14 -42.76 28.86 8.82
CA ILE A 14 -42.11 28.04 7.79
C ILE A 14 -40.57 28.01 7.97
N ALA A 15 -39.98 29.09 8.47
CA ALA A 15 -38.52 29.20 8.63
C ALA A 15 -37.95 28.30 9.76
N CYS A 16 -38.71 28.00 10.81
CA CYS A 16 -38.26 27.13 11.89
C CYS A 16 -38.20 25.65 11.51
N LYS A 17 -39.08 25.18 10.61
CA LYS A 17 -39.11 23.77 10.21
C LYS A 17 -37.88 23.41 9.36
N GLN A 18 -37.50 24.32 8.46
CA GLN A 18 -36.38 24.14 7.55
C GLN A 18 -35.00 24.19 8.24
N SER A 19 -34.87 24.91 9.36
CA SER A 19 -33.63 24.95 10.15
C SER A 19 -33.46 23.72 11.05
N TYR A 20 -34.55 23.14 11.54
CA TYR A 20 -34.56 21.90 12.32
C TYR A 20 -34.17 20.68 11.47
N GLU A 21 -34.78 20.52 10.28
CA GLU A 21 -34.46 19.44 9.35
C GLU A 21 -33.00 19.50 8.86
N ARG A 22 -32.47 20.71 8.65
CA ARG A 22 -31.07 20.90 8.23
C ARG A 22 -30.07 20.51 9.33
N LYS A 23 -30.39 20.75 10.60
CA LYS A 23 -29.57 20.33 11.75
C LYS A 23 -29.60 18.81 11.95
N GLN A 24 -30.76 18.16 11.80
CA GLN A 24 -30.83 16.70 11.83
C GLN A 24 -30.06 16.05 10.68
N ALA A 25 -30.18 16.58 9.46
CA ALA A 25 -29.42 16.07 8.31
C ALA A 25 -27.90 16.21 8.49
N MET A 26 -27.43 17.32 9.07
CA MET A 26 -26.01 17.49 9.43
C MET A 26 -25.56 16.54 10.54
N SER A 27 -26.37 16.34 11.59
CA SER A 27 -26.07 15.41 12.68
C SER A 27 -25.96 13.97 12.17
N ASN A 28 -26.94 13.52 11.39
CA ASN A 28 -26.96 12.16 10.83
C ASN A 28 -25.82 11.93 9.83
N ARG A 29 -25.43 12.97 9.07
CA ARG A 29 -24.27 12.92 8.19
C ARG A 29 -22.97 12.77 8.97
N SER A 30 -22.79 13.54 10.04
CA SER A 30 -21.61 13.47 10.91
C SER A 30 -21.48 12.11 11.61
N GLU A 31 -22.59 11.53 12.08
CA GLU A 31 -22.60 10.19 12.70
C GLU A 31 -22.29 9.10 11.68
N ASN A 32 -22.90 9.13 10.49
CA ASN A 32 -22.60 8.17 9.42
C ASN A 32 -21.15 8.29 8.91
N GLU A 33 -20.62 9.51 8.77
CA GLU A 33 -19.21 9.73 8.38
C GLU A 33 -18.28 9.17 9.47
N THR A 34 -18.53 9.44 10.75
CA THR A 34 -17.73 8.89 11.86
C THR A 34 -17.76 7.36 11.90
N GLN A 35 -18.95 6.77 11.77
CA GLN A 35 -19.12 5.31 11.75
C GLN A 35 -18.45 4.67 10.53
N SER A 36 -18.50 5.32 9.36
CA SER A 36 -17.81 4.84 8.16
C SER A 36 -16.29 4.85 8.31
N VAL A 37 -15.72 5.89 8.92
CA VAL A 37 -14.28 6.02 9.17
C VAL A 37 -13.78 4.99 10.20
N GLU A 38 -14.55 4.72 11.26
CA GLU A 38 -14.22 3.66 12.23
C GLU A 38 -14.23 2.28 11.57
N ASN A 39 -15.23 1.99 10.74
CA ASN A 39 -15.32 0.74 10.00
C ASN A 39 -14.16 0.58 9.00
N ASP A 40 -13.82 1.63 8.25
CA ASP A 40 -12.72 1.59 7.29
C ASP A 40 -11.36 1.47 8.00
N SER A 41 -11.15 2.14 9.13
CA SER A 41 -9.92 2.00 9.92
C SER A 41 -9.72 0.56 10.42
N LEU A 42 -10.79 -0.08 10.90
CA LEU A 42 -10.74 -1.50 11.28
C LEU A 42 -10.51 -2.41 10.07
N ALA A 43 -11.11 -2.11 8.92
CA ALA A 43 -10.90 -2.84 7.68
C ALA A 43 -9.43 -2.75 7.21
N LEU A 44 -8.82 -1.57 7.27
CA LEU A 44 -7.41 -1.34 6.91
C LEU A 44 -6.45 -2.06 7.87
N LEU A 45 -6.76 -2.09 9.16
CA LEU A 45 -5.97 -2.86 10.13
C LEU A 45 -6.04 -4.36 9.80
N ASN A 46 -7.25 -4.87 9.56
CA ASN A 46 -7.47 -6.28 9.22
C ASN A 46 -6.80 -6.64 7.89
N LEU A 47 -6.91 -5.80 6.87
CA LEU A 47 -6.19 -5.94 5.60
C LEU A 47 -4.70 -6.10 5.84
N THR A 48 -4.11 -5.19 6.61
CA THR A 48 -2.67 -5.20 6.91
C THR A 48 -2.28 -6.48 7.64
N ARG A 49 -2.94 -6.82 8.75
CA ARG A 49 -2.61 -8.03 9.53
C ARG A 49 -2.78 -9.32 8.71
N ASN A 50 -3.83 -9.41 7.91
CA ASN A 50 -4.08 -10.60 7.09
C ASN A 50 -3.08 -10.71 5.94
N ALA A 51 -2.68 -9.60 5.33
CA ALA A 51 -1.63 -9.59 4.30
C ALA A 51 -0.31 -10.13 4.86
N TYR A 52 0.16 -9.62 6.01
CA TYR A 52 1.41 -10.10 6.62
C TYR A 52 1.30 -11.53 7.18
N LYS A 53 0.13 -11.92 7.69
CA LYS A 53 -0.14 -13.31 8.08
C LYS A 53 -0.05 -14.27 6.88
N TRP A 54 -0.57 -13.84 5.73
CA TRP A 54 -0.49 -14.62 4.50
C TRP A 54 0.94 -14.68 3.98
N LEU A 55 1.67 -13.56 3.98
CA LEU A 55 3.09 -13.53 3.63
C LEU A 55 3.86 -14.59 4.41
N GLU A 56 3.69 -14.68 5.73
CA GLU A 56 4.45 -15.65 6.52
C GLU A 56 4.03 -17.10 6.43
N LYS A 57 2.81 -17.38 5.96
CA LYS A 57 2.28 -18.76 5.95
C LYS A 57 2.25 -19.38 4.58
N GLU A 58 2.12 -18.56 3.54
CA GLU A 58 1.73 -18.99 2.21
C GLU A 58 2.66 -18.45 1.11
N TYR A 59 3.43 -17.38 1.38
CA TYR A 59 4.33 -16.78 0.40
C TYR A 59 5.73 -17.40 0.46
N SER A 60 6.30 -17.75 -0.70
CA SER A 60 7.59 -18.43 -0.80
C SER A 60 8.81 -17.49 -0.78
N TYR A 61 8.61 -16.17 -0.70
CA TYR A 61 9.68 -15.14 -0.74
C TYR A 61 10.68 -15.32 -1.91
N GLU A 62 10.20 -15.81 -3.05
CA GLU A 62 10.98 -15.96 -4.29
C GLU A 62 10.85 -14.68 -5.14
N ASP A 63 11.16 -13.53 -4.55
CA ASP A 63 11.07 -12.23 -5.22
C ASP A 63 12.28 -12.01 -6.14
N PHE A 64 12.03 -11.62 -7.40
CA PHE A 64 13.05 -11.23 -8.39
C PHE A 64 14.22 -12.22 -8.56
N VAL A 65 13.91 -13.52 -8.69
CA VAL A 65 14.92 -14.58 -8.86
C VAL A 65 15.74 -14.36 -10.15
N PRO A 66 17.08 -14.27 -10.07
CA PRO A 66 17.91 -14.04 -11.26
C PRO A 66 18.16 -15.33 -12.06
N VAL A 67 18.42 -15.17 -13.35
CA VAL A 67 18.84 -16.26 -14.25
C VAL A 67 20.33 -16.13 -14.55
N ALA A 68 21.08 -17.22 -14.38
CA ALA A 68 22.49 -17.27 -14.71
C ALA A 68 22.69 -17.43 -16.22
N ASN A 69 23.66 -16.72 -16.80
CA ASN A 69 24.09 -16.98 -18.15
C ASN A 69 24.85 -18.33 -18.18
N PRO A 70 24.47 -19.31 -19.01
CA PRO A 70 25.18 -20.60 -19.06
C PRO A 70 26.63 -20.50 -19.56
N ASN A 71 27.00 -19.38 -20.20
CA ASN A 71 28.31 -19.18 -20.82
C ASN A 71 29.20 -18.18 -20.07
N ASP A 72 28.76 -17.64 -18.92
CA ASP A 72 29.49 -16.64 -18.15
C ASP A 72 29.26 -16.85 -16.64
N THR A 73 30.03 -16.17 -15.81
CA THR A 73 29.88 -16.15 -14.35
C THR A 73 28.91 -15.05 -13.87
N LEU A 74 28.10 -14.47 -14.76
CA LEU A 74 27.16 -13.40 -14.46
C LEU A 74 25.71 -13.85 -14.57
N TYR A 75 24.85 -13.28 -13.74
CA TYR A 75 23.41 -13.26 -13.97
C TYR A 75 23.07 -12.34 -15.15
N ASN A 76 22.07 -12.70 -15.96
CA ASN A 76 21.70 -12.00 -17.19
C ASN A 76 20.19 -11.75 -17.35
N GLY A 77 19.49 -11.60 -16.23
CA GLY A 77 18.07 -11.24 -16.21
C GLY A 77 17.31 -11.87 -15.05
N ILE A 78 15.99 -11.77 -15.11
CA ILE A 78 15.05 -12.36 -14.14
C ILE A 78 14.37 -13.61 -14.72
N ASP A 79 14.07 -14.57 -13.85
CA ASP A 79 13.23 -15.72 -14.19
C ASP A 79 11.76 -15.28 -14.20
N PHE A 80 11.27 -14.90 -15.38
CA PHE A 80 9.88 -14.46 -15.54
C PHE A 80 8.85 -15.55 -15.27
N ALA A 81 9.20 -16.84 -15.34
CA ALA A 81 8.25 -17.90 -14.99
C ALA A 81 7.96 -17.89 -13.48
N ILE A 82 9.00 -17.67 -12.66
CA ILE A 82 8.87 -17.49 -11.20
C ILE A 82 8.18 -16.17 -10.90
N HIS A 83 8.63 -15.06 -11.50
CA HIS A 83 8.04 -13.73 -11.31
C HIS A 83 6.53 -13.69 -11.61
N ASP A 84 6.11 -14.22 -12.76
CA ASP A 84 4.69 -14.29 -13.12
C ASP A 84 3.90 -15.18 -12.15
N ALA A 85 4.53 -16.22 -11.59
CA ALA A 85 3.91 -17.05 -10.57
C ALA A 85 3.71 -16.29 -9.25
N GLN A 86 4.66 -15.44 -8.86
CA GLN A 86 4.53 -14.56 -7.70
C GLN A 86 3.43 -13.52 -7.90
N ILE A 87 3.38 -12.86 -9.07
CA ILE A 87 2.28 -11.95 -9.43
C ILE A 87 0.92 -12.63 -9.27
N ARG A 88 0.75 -13.83 -9.83
CA ARG A 88 -0.51 -14.59 -9.69
C ARG A 88 -0.84 -14.93 -8.23
N LYS A 89 0.16 -15.22 -7.39
CA LYS A 89 -0.06 -15.45 -5.94
C LYS A 89 -0.52 -14.16 -5.25
N LEU A 90 0.13 -13.03 -5.54
CA LEU A 90 -0.23 -11.73 -4.99
C LEU A 90 -1.65 -11.32 -5.39
N GLU A 91 -2.01 -11.47 -6.67
CA GLU A 91 -3.37 -11.21 -7.16
C GLU A 91 -4.40 -12.13 -6.49
N LYS A 92 -4.12 -13.44 -6.42
CA LYS A 92 -5.03 -14.44 -5.84
C LYS A 92 -5.23 -14.26 -4.34
N SER A 93 -4.27 -13.66 -3.64
CA SER A 93 -4.37 -13.38 -2.20
C SER A 93 -5.54 -12.45 -1.88
N GLY A 94 -5.91 -11.57 -2.82
CA GLY A 94 -6.92 -10.53 -2.63
C GLY A 94 -6.45 -9.34 -1.78
N PHE A 95 -5.25 -9.37 -1.21
CA PHE A 95 -4.75 -8.27 -0.36
C PHE A 95 -4.14 -7.12 -1.14
N PHE A 96 -3.62 -7.39 -2.34
CA PHE A 96 -2.88 -6.42 -3.15
C PHE A 96 -3.71 -5.95 -4.33
N GLY A 97 -3.76 -4.63 -4.51
CA GLY A 97 -4.47 -3.96 -5.60
C GLY A 97 -3.59 -3.84 -6.83
N ARG A 98 -4.22 -3.42 -7.94
CA ARG A 98 -3.55 -3.32 -9.24
C ARG A 98 -2.33 -2.40 -9.22
N ASP A 99 -2.41 -1.30 -8.49
CA ASP A 99 -1.31 -0.34 -8.38
C ASP A 99 -0.06 -0.99 -7.74
N PHE A 100 -0.23 -1.88 -6.76
CA PHE A 100 0.89 -2.61 -6.15
C PHE A 100 1.43 -3.69 -7.09
N ILE A 101 0.55 -4.45 -7.74
CA ILE A 101 0.95 -5.49 -8.71
C ILE A 101 1.78 -4.87 -9.84
N ASN A 102 1.35 -3.72 -10.37
CA ASN A 102 2.08 -3.01 -11.41
C ASN A 102 3.45 -2.52 -10.92
N LEU A 103 3.55 -2.01 -9.69
CA LEU A 103 4.83 -1.61 -9.10
C LEU A 103 5.78 -2.82 -8.96
N TYR A 104 5.27 -3.95 -8.46
CA TYR A 104 6.04 -5.19 -8.33
C TYR A 104 6.55 -5.66 -9.69
N ASP A 105 5.68 -5.67 -10.70
CA ASP A 105 6.03 -6.08 -12.06
C ASP A 105 7.08 -5.17 -12.69
N GLU A 106 6.91 -3.85 -12.53
CA GLU A 106 7.87 -2.84 -12.98
C GLU A 106 9.27 -3.05 -12.38
N ILE A 107 9.37 -3.38 -11.09
CA ILE A 107 10.67 -3.64 -10.45
C ILE A 107 11.37 -4.83 -11.12
N GLY A 108 10.65 -5.94 -11.36
CA GLY A 108 11.20 -7.12 -12.02
C GLY A 108 11.70 -6.82 -13.43
N HIS A 109 10.92 -6.06 -14.19
CA HIS A 109 11.32 -5.60 -15.53
C HIS A 109 12.54 -4.66 -15.51
N ASN A 110 12.62 -3.75 -14.55
CA ASN A 110 13.75 -2.83 -14.43
C ASN A 110 15.04 -3.58 -14.04
N ILE A 111 14.95 -4.59 -13.16
CA ILE A 111 16.09 -5.44 -12.82
C ILE A 111 16.55 -6.26 -14.04
N ASP A 112 15.62 -6.89 -14.76
CA ASP A 112 15.93 -7.65 -15.97
C ASP A 112 16.65 -6.77 -17.01
N PHE A 113 16.13 -5.58 -17.26
CA PHE A 113 16.73 -4.59 -18.15
C PHE A 113 18.15 -4.22 -17.69
N ALA A 114 18.33 -3.90 -16.41
CA ALA A 114 19.64 -3.53 -15.86
C ALA A 114 20.71 -4.62 -16.05
N LEU A 115 20.32 -5.89 -15.92
CA LEU A 115 21.23 -7.04 -16.10
C LEU A 115 21.50 -7.34 -17.57
N ARG A 116 20.47 -7.32 -18.42
CA ARG A 116 20.59 -7.68 -19.84
C ARG A 116 21.35 -6.65 -20.66
N GLU A 117 21.14 -5.38 -20.38
CA GLU A 117 21.84 -4.27 -21.05
C GLU A 117 23.18 -3.95 -20.37
N HIS A 118 23.60 -4.77 -19.39
CA HIS A 118 24.89 -4.65 -18.70
C HIS A 118 25.10 -3.33 -17.94
N HIS A 119 24.03 -2.59 -17.64
CA HIS A 119 24.04 -1.43 -16.74
C HIS A 119 24.52 -1.82 -15.33
N VAL A 120 24.28 -3.06 -14.92
CA VAL A 120 24.75 -3.62 -13.64
C VAL A 120 25.34 -5.00 -13.88
N LYS A 121 26.50 -5.28 -13.26
CA LYS A 121 27.11 -6.62 -13.25
C LYS A 121 26.83 -7.29 -11.91
N TRP A 122 26.28 -8.50 -11.98
CA TRP A 122 26.02 -9.34 -10.81
C TRP A 122 26.60 -10.72 -11.03
N ALA A 123 27.67 -11.07 -10.31
CA ALA A 123 28.30 -12.37 -10.41
C ALA A 123 27.47 -13.45 -9.69
N VAL A 124 27.48 -14.67 -10.25
CA VAL A 124 26.78 -15.82 -9.69
C VAL A 124 27.39 -16.17 -8.32
N GLY A 125 26.54 -16.18 -7.29
CA GLY A 125 26.94 -16.44 -5.91
C GLY A 125 27.27 -15.19 -5.08
N ASP A 126 27.39 -14.03 -5.72
CA ASP A 126 27.55 -12.76 -5.00
C ASP A 126 26.20 -12.22 -4.50
N ILE A 127 26.26 -11.35 -3.48
CA ILE A 127 25.10 -10.61 -2.98
C ILE A 127 24.53 -9.75 -4.12
N SER A 128 23.20 -9.68 -4.19
CA SER A 128 22.53 -8.90 -5.24
C SER A 128 22.92 -7.42 -5.14
N PRO A 129 23.26 -6.75 -6.25
CA PRO A 129 23.46 -5.30 -6.26
C PRO A 129 22.14 -4.53 -6.03
N PHE A 130 21.00 -5.24 -6.08
CA PHE A 130 19.67 -4.70 -5.79
C PHE A 130 19.27 -4.92 -4.32
N ASP A 131 20.07 -5.65 -3.54
CA ASP A 131 19.85 -5.87 -2.11
C ASP A 131 20.16 -4.59 -1.30
N LYS A 132 19.25 -4.22 -0.39
CA LYS A 132 19.39 -3.07 0.52
C LYS A 132 19.65 -3.51 1.97
N GLU A 133 20.15 -4.72 2.17
CA GLU A 133 20.30 -5.41 3.46
C GLU A 133 19.01 -5.51 4.27
N THR A 134 17.84 -5.36 3.62
CA THR A 134 16.52 -5.34 4.25
C THR A 134 15.48 -5.95 3.33
N ASN A 135 14.48 -6.59 3.91
CA ASN A 135 13.35 -7.16 3.19
C ASN A 135 12.34 -6.06 2.83
N ASP A 136 11.96 -5.94 1.57
CA ASP A 136 11.06 -4.88 1.06
C ASP A 136 9.64 -4.91 1.61
N TRP A 137 9.19 -6.06 2.10
CA TRP A 137 7.89 -6.21 2.75
C TRP A 137 7.81 -5.45 4.07
N CYS A 138 8.93 -5.29 4.77
CA CYS A 138 8.96 -4.72 6.14
C CYS A 138 10.08 -3.72 6.37
N LEU A 139 10.91 -3.41 5.36
CA LEU A 139 12.16 -2.66 5.50
C LEU A 139 12.98 -3.12 6.72
N CYS A 140 13.04 -4.44 6.90
CA CYS A 140 13.58 -5.05 8.11
C CYS A 140 14.56 -6.18 7.81
N ARG A 141 15.52 -6.38 8.73
CA ARG A 141 16.44 -7.53 8.74
C ARG A 141 15.85 -8.72 9.48
N ASP A 142 15.13 -8.44 10.55
CA ASP A 142 14.54 -9.41 11.46
C ASP A 142 13.10 -9.02 11.78
N ILE A 143 12.31 -10.01 12.22
CA ILE A 143 10.95 -9.85 12.72
C ILE A 143 10.91 -10.08 14.24
N PRO A 144 9.97 -9.45 14.97
CA PRO A 144 9.96 -9.52 16.43
C PRO A 144 9.55 -10.89 16.99
N SER A 145 8.75 -11.66 16.24
CA SER A 145 8.18 -12.94 16.67
C SER A 145 7.58 -13.69 15.46
N TYR A 146 7.16 -14.94 15.62
CA TYR A 146 6.50 -15.70 14.53
C TYR A 146 5.05 -15.26 14.25
N ASP A 147 4.39 -14.63 15.23
CA ASP A 147 3.00 -14.19 15.19
C ASP A 147 2.86 -12.66 15.22
N TYR A 148 3.91 -11.94 14.80
CA TYR A 148 3.98 -10.47 14.89
C TYR A 148 2.79 -9.76 14.25
N TYR A 149 2.23 -10.35 13.18
CA TYR A 149 1.08 -9.81 12.46
C TYR A 149 -0.16 -9.62 13.36
N GLU A 150 -0.34 -10.44 14.40
CA GLU A 150 -1.46 -10.29 15.33
C GLU A 150 -1.33 -9.02 16.20
N ARG A 151 -0.10 -8.52 16.37
CA ARG A 151 0.25 -7.35 17.19
C ARG A 151 0.62 -6.12 16.36
N MET A 152 0.48 -6.15 15.04
CA MET A 152 0.65 -4.94 14.24
C MET A 152 -0.44 -3.92 14.58
N THR A 153 -0.09 -2.64 14.59
CA THR A 153 -1.05 -1.54 14.73
C THR A 153 -0.90 -0.59 13.56
N ILE A 154 -1.97 0.14 13.24
CA ILE A 154 -1.93 1.21 12.26
C ILE A 154 -2.17 2.57 12.94
N GLU A 155 -1.53 3.61 12.41
CA GLU A 155 -1.64 4.98 12.90
C GLU A 155 -1.56 5.98 11.75
N ASN A 156 -1.82 7.26 12.06
CA ASN A 156 -1.79 8.36 11.10
C ASN A 156 -2.67 8.11 9.86
N ILE A 157 -3.82 7.48 10.08
CA ILE A 157 -4.76 7.09 9.02
C ILE A 157 -5.40 8.36 8.44
N LYS A 158 -5.35 8.48 7.12
CA LYS A 158 -6.10 9.45 6.32
C LYS A 158 -6.88 8.69 5.28
N ILE A 159 -8.19 8.92 5.22
CA ILE A 159 -9.10 8.25 4.30
C ILE A 159 -9.80 9.33 3.47
N GLU A 160 -9.67 9.21 2.16
CA GLU A 160 -10.26 10.11 1.18
C GLU A 160 -10.99 9.26 0.14
N GLU A 161 -12.32 9.16 0.30
CA GLU A 161 -13.21 8.36 -0.53
C GLU A 161 -12.74 6.89 -0.63
N ASP A 162 -12.20 6.51 -1.79
CA ASP A 162 -11.73 5.16 -2.11
C ASP A 162 -10.21 5.01 -1.95
N THR A 163 -9.54 5.96 -1.30
CA THR A 163 -8.11 5.90 -1.02
C THR A 163 -7.80 6.10 0.46
N ALA A 164 -6.72 5.49 0.92
CA ALA A 164 -6.24 5.68 2.27
C ALA A 164 -4.71 5.68 2.31
N SER A 165 -4.15 6.48 3.23
CA SER A 165 -2.74 6.43 3.60
C SER A 165 -2.63 6.26 5.11
N PHE A 166 -1.73 5.39 5.55
CA PHE A 166 -1.49 5.14 6.97
C PHE A 166 -0.08 4.62 7.17
N GLN A 167 0.32 4.48 8.43
CA GLN A 167 1.55 3.81 8.84
C GLN A 167 1.19 2.58 9.66
N TRP A 168 1.96 1.50 9.53
CA TRP A 168 1.90 0.39 10.47
C TRP A 168 3.20 0.26 11.25
N ARG A 169 3.12 -0.34 12.44
CA ARG A 169 4.27 -0.71 13.27
C ARG A 169 4.02 -1.99 14.05
N TRP A 170 5.10 -2.63 14.50
CA TRP A 170 5.03 -3.73 15.46
C TRP A 170 4.68 -3.19 16.85
N ALA A 171 3.57 -3.63 17.45
CA ALA A 171 3.25 -3.29 18.84
C ALA A 171 3.89 -4.29 19.82
N GLU A 172 5.20 -4.50 19.68
CA GLU A 172 5.99 -5.39 20.53
C GLU A 172 7.09 -4.62 21.26
N ARG A 173 7.41 -5.07 22.47
CA ARG A 173 8.44 -4.44 23.31
C ARG A 173 9.78 -4.49 22.59
N PHE A 174 10.46 -3.34 22.47
CA PHE A 174 11.73 -3.13 21.75
C PHE A 174 11.66 -3.08 20.22
N TRP A 175 10.48 -3.27 19.63
CA TRP A 175 10.28 -3.25 18.17
C TRP A 175 9.26 -2.17 17.74
N ASN A 176 8.82 -1.30 18.64
CA ASN A 176 7.73 -0.36 18.42
C ASN A 176 8.17 1.04 17.94
N THR A 177 9.43 1.19 17.56
CA THR A 177 10.01 2.47 17.12
C THR A 177 9.96 2.66 15.60
N SER A 178 10.01 1.58 14.83
CA SER A 178 9.92 1.64 13.37
C SER A 178 8.46 1.77 12.92
N VAL A 179 8.24 2.60 11.90
CA VAL A 179 6.95 2.80 11.25
C VAL A 179 7.12 2.66 9.75
N TYR A 180 6.15 2.06 9.09
CA TYR A 180 6.23 1.73 7.67
C TYR A 180 5.00 2.28 6.94
N LYS A 181 5.23 3.03 5.87
CA LYS A 181 4.14 3.71 5.16
C LYS A 181 3.42 2.77 4.19
N VAL A 182 2.10 2.91 4.14
CA VAL A 182 1.22 2.15 3.26
C VAL A 182 0.21 3.09 2.61
N ARG A 183 -0.11 2.82 1.34
CA ARG A 183 -1.32 3.35 0.71
C ARG A 183 -2.22 2.20 0.32
N ALA A 184 -3.53 2.40 0.52
CA ALA A 184 -4.56 1.44 0.16
C ALA A 184 -5.61 2.12 -0.74
N LYS A 185 -6.29 1.31 -1.54
CA LYS A 185 -7.34 1.73 -2.45
C LYS A 185 -8.49 0.75 -2.43
N LYS A 186 -9.73 1.24 -2.47
CA LYS A 186 -10.91 0.39 -2.67
C LYS A 186 -10.96 -0.05 -4.12
N GLU A 187 -10.96 -1.35 -4.34
CA GLU A 187 -11.23 -1.99 -5.61
C GLU A 187 -12.44 -2.91 -5.42
N ASP A 188 -13.49 -2.72 -6.23
CA ASP A 188 -14.74 -3.48 -6.12
C ASP A 188 -15.33 -3.47 -4.69
N GLY A 189 -15.20 -2.32 -4.02
CA GLY A 189 -15.72 -2.10 -2.66
C GLY A 189 -14.87 -2.69 -1.53
N GLN A 190 -13.70 -3.24 -1.82
CA GLN A 190 -12.78 -3.81 -0.82
C GLN A 190 -11.46 -3.06 -0.79
N TRP A 191 -10.98 -2.73 0.41
CA TRP A 191 -9.64 -2.16 0.58
C TRP A 191 -8.57 -3.17 0.17
N LYS A 192 -7.61 -2.71 -0.64
CA LYS A 192 -6.40 -3.46 -0.99
C LYS A 192 -5.17 -2.57 -0.84
N ILE A 193 -4.03 -3.19 -0.54
CA ILE A 193 -2.73 -2.52 -0.50
C ILE A 193 -2.37 -2.10 -1.93
N ALA A 194 -2.24 -0.81 -2.15
CA ALA A 194 -1.90 -0.21 -3.44
C ALA A 194 -0.42 0.16 -3.54
N TRP A 195 0.27 0.28 -2.40
CA TRP A 195 1.66 0.70 -2.34
C TRP A 195 2.28 0.40 -0.97
N LEU A 196 3.55 -0.01 -0.96
CA LEU A 196 4.39 -0.22 0.22
C LEU A 196 5.71 0.54 0.06
N GLU A 197 6.17 1.16 1.14
CA GLU A 197 7.40 1.97 1.15
C GLU A 197 8.64 1.19 0.69
N GLY A 198 8.82 -0.05 1.13
CA GLY A 198 10.03 -0.81 0.78
C GLY A 198 10.16 -1.11 -0.72
N PHE A 199 9.05 -1.48 -1.37
CA PHE A 199 9.03 -1.70 -2.82
C PHE A 199 9.25 -0.41 -3.61
N ASP A 200 8.73 0.72 -3.12
CA ASP A 200 8.98 2.02 -3.76
C ASP A 200 10.46 2.41 -3.70
N GLU A 201 11.09 2.22 -2.53
CA GLU A 201 12.52 2.43 -2.36
C GLU A 201 13.33 1.50 -3.28
N THR A 202 12.92 0.25 -3.46
CA THR A 202 13.57 -0.67 -4.40
C THR A 202 13.43 -0.21 -5.84
N ASN A 203 12.23 0.21 -6.26
CA ASN A 203 12.04 0.74 -7.61
C ASN A 203 12.91 1.98 -7.86
N GLN A 204 13.02 2.88 -6.88
CA GLN A 204 13.90 4.04 -6.95
C GLN A 204 15.39 3.64 -7.01
N TRP A 205 15.81 2.65 -6.20
CA TRP A 205 17.18 2.13 -6.20
C TRP A 205 17.56 1.52 -7.56
N VAL A 206 16.72 0.62 -8.09
CA VAL A 206 16.95 -0.03 -9.39
C VAL A 206 17.04 1.02 -10.50
N ARG A 207 16.10 1.98 -10.55
CA ARG A 207 16.13 3.06 -11.54
C ARG A 207 17.39 3.92 -11.45
N THR A 208 17.89 4.16 -10.24
CA THR A 208 19.13 4.92 -10.03
C THR A 208 20.35 4.17 -10.57
N LEU A 209 20.42 2.85 -10.37
CA LEU A 209 21.48 2.03 -10.94
C LEU A 209 21.47 2.05 -12.47
N VAL A 210 20.28 1.96 -13.08
CA VAL A 210 20.12 2.05 -14.54
C VAL A 210 20.58 3.41 -15.06
N LEU A 211 20.07 4.51 -14.49
CA LEU A 211 20.35 5.86 -14.97
C LEU A 211 21.81 6.32 -14.74
N ASN A 212 22.46 5.84 -13.68
CA ASN A 212 23.84 6.24 -13.39
C ASN A 212 24.87 5.47 -14.22
N SER A 213 24.54 4.26 -14.69
CA SER A 213 25.44 3.46 -15.53
C SER A 213 25.73 4.08 -16.91
N GLU A 214 24.89 5.00 -17.40
CA GLU A 214 25.13 5.73 -18.65
C GLU A 214 26.29 6.74 -18.56
N ASN A 215 26.78 7.05 -17.35
CA ASN A 215 27.83 8.06 -17.14
C ASN A 215 29.24 7.50 -16.88
N ASP A 216 29.39 6.19 -16.71
CA ASP A 216 30.70 5.58 -16.42
C ASP A 216 31.47 5.14 -17.70
N ASP A 217 30.88 5.34 -18.88
CA ASP A 217 31.48 5.05 -20.20
C ASP A 217 32.04 6.30 -20.93
N LEU A 218 32.32 7.42 -20.21
CA LEU A 218 32.95 8.64 -20.77
C LEU A 218 34.37 8.91 -20.22
#